data_AF-A0A2V9IBK3-F1
#
_entry.id   AF-A0A2V9IBK3-F1
#
_cell.length_a   1.000
_cell.length_b   1.000
_cell.length_c   1.000
_cell.angle_alpha   90.00
_cell.angle_beta   90.00
_cell.angle_gamma   90.00
#
_symmetry.space_group_name_H-M   'P 1'
#
loop_
_entity.id
_entity.type
_entity.pdbx_description
1 polymer ?
#
loop_
_entity_poly.entity_id
_entity_poly.type
_entity_poly.pdbx_seq_one_letter_code
_entity_poly.pdbx_strand_id
1 'polypeptide(L)' 'VYLSKLIKPLGVKVTRIAMGIPVGSELEFADEVTMLKAIEGRREI' A
#
# COMPACT_ATOMS: atom_id res chain seq x y z
N VAL A 1 9.80 5.50 3.47
CA VAL A 1 10.64 6.39 2.62
C VAL A 1 12.02 6.59 3.23
N TYR A 2 12.13 7.12 4.46
CA TYR A 2 13.44 7.30 5.12
C TYR A 2 14.19 5.98 5.37
N LEU A 3 13.61 5.05 6.14
CA LEU A 3 14.24 3.76 6.46
C LEU A 3 14.59 2.94 5.20
N SER A 4 13.74 2.99 4.17
CA SER A 4 14.02 2.30 2.91
C SER A 4 15.30 2.81 2.24
N LYS A 5 15.63 4.11 2.34
CA LYS A 5 16.87 4.67 1.80
C LYS A 5 18.10 4.17 2.56
N LEU A 6 18.00 4.06 3.89
CA LEU A 6 19.09 3.59 4.75
C LEU A 6 19.34 2.08 4.62
N ILE A 7 18.29 1.29 4.41
CA ILE A 7 18.37 -0.18 4.39
C ILE A 7 18.72 -0.71 3.00
N LYS A 8 18.36 -0.01 1.91
CA LYS A 8 18.64 -0.44 0.53
C LYS A 8 20.10 -0.84 0.26
N PRO A 9 21.12 -0.10 0.75
CA PRO A 9 22.53 -0.46 0.56
C PRO A 9 22.95 -1.79 1.21
N LEU A 10 22.19 -2.30 2.18
CA LEU A 10 22.50 -3.55 2.89
C LEU A 10 22.17 -4.81 2.07
N GLY A 11 21.63 -4.65 0.85
CA GLY A 11 21.32 -5.77 -0.04
C GLY A 11 20.11 -6.61 0.39
N VAL A 12 19.36 -6.18 1.40
CA VAL A 12 18.14 -6.88 1.87
C VAL A 12 16.90 -6.39 1.12
N LYS A 13 15.93 -7.29 0.94
CA LYS A 13 14.65 -6.98 0.30
C LYS A 13 13.80 -6.10 1.22
N VAL A 14 13.60 -4.84 0.83
CA VAL A 14 12.72 -3.90 1.54
C VAL A 14 11.36 -3.85 0.85
N THR A 15 10.29 -4.11 1.60
CA THR A 15 8.90 -4.00 1.13
C THR A 15 8.08 -3.12 2.06
N ARG A 16 6.86 -2.76 1.64
CA ARG A 16 5.90 -1.99 2.43
C ARG A 16 4.55 -2.72 2.36
N ILE A 17 3.83 -2.71 3.48
CA ILE A 17 2.47 -3.25 3.56
C ILE A 17 1.57 -2.53 2.56
N ALA A 18 0.61 -3.26 1.98
CA ALA A 18 -0.36 -2.67 1.07
C ALA A 18 -1.12 -1.51 1.74
N MET A 19 -1.50 -0.53 0.94
CA MET A 19 -2.42 0.54 1.32
C MET A 19 -3.64 0.40 0.43
N GLY A 20 -4.83 0.40 1.03
CA GLY A 20 -6.08 0.20 0.32
C GLY A 20 -7.23 -0.08 1.28
N ILE A 21 -8.33 -0.61 0.75
CA ILE A 21 -9.57 -0.82 1.48
C ILE A 21 -9.42 -2.00 2.48
N PRO A 22 -9.87 -1.85 3.75
CA PRO A 22 -9.85 -2.95 4.70
C PRO A 22 -10.81 -4.07 4.30
N VAL A 23 -10.51 -5.29 4.72
CA VAL A 23 -11.46 -6.41 4.58
C VAL A 23 -12.68 -6.13 5.45
N GLY A 24 -13.87 -6.30 4.87
CA GLY A 24 -15.14 -6.07 5.56
C GLY A 24 -15.61 -4.62 5.56
N SER A 25 -14.90 -3.70 4.90
CA SER A 25 -15.37 -2.34 4.66
C SER A 25 -16.24 -2.26 3.40
N GLU A 26 -17.21 -1.35 3.41
CA GLU A 26 -17.98 -1.00 2.22
C GLU A 26 -17.35 0.22 1.53
N LEU A 27 -17.40 0.23 0.20
CA LEU A 27 -16.77 1.29 -0.60
C LEU A 27 -17.38 2.67 -0.35
N GLU A 28 -18.66 2.73 0.01
CA GLU A 28 -19.40 3.97 0.26
C GLU A 28 -18.87 4.77 1.46
N PHE A 29 -18.16 4.11 2.37
CA PHE A 29 -17.57 4.74 3.57
C PHE A 29 -16.07 4.93 3.48
N ALA A 30 -15.44 4.53 2.36
CA ALA A 30 -14.02 4.74 2.15
C ALA A 30 -13.74 6.16 1.67
N ASP A 31 -12.71 6.78 2.22
CA ASP A 31 -12.26 8.07 1.72
C ASP A 31 -11.61 7.95 0.33
N GLU A 32 -11.65 9.05 -0.42
CA GLU A 32 -11.15 9.09 -1.80
C GLU A 32 -9.67 8.72 -1.92
N VAL A 33 -8.85 9.04 -0.91
CA VAL A 33 -7.41 8.74 -0.94
C VAL A 33 -7.18 7.23 -0.78
N THR A 34 -7.90 6.58 0.12
CA THR A 34 -7.86 5.12 0.29
C THR A 34 -8.35 4.40 -0.96
N MET A 35 -9.44 4.87 -1.57
CA MET A 35 -9.96 4.35 -2.83
C MET A 35 -8.94 4.47 -3.96
N LEU A 36 -8.33 5.65 -4.12
CA LEU A 36 -7.29 5.88 -5.12
C LEU A 36 -6.10 4.93 -4.91
N LYS A 37 -5.63 4.77 -3.66
CA LYS A 37 -4.52 3.86 -3.35
C LYS A 37 -4.85 2.40 -3.62
N ALA A 38 -6.08 1.97 -3.35
CA ALA A 38 -6.54 0.61 -3.65
C ALA A 38 -6.58 0.33 -5.15
N ILE A 39 -7.04 1.30 -5.95
CA ILE A 39 -7.10 1.20 -7.41
C ILE A 39 -5.70 1.22 -8.01
N GLU A 40 -4.84 2.18 -7.62
CA GLU A 40 -3.44 2.27 -8.06
C GLU A 40 -2.66 0.99 -7.73
N GLY A 41 -2.95 0.38 -6.58
CA GLY A 41 -2.29 -0.83 -6.08
C GLY A 41 -2.93 -2.15 -6.51
N ARG A 42 -3.98 -2.13 -7.34
CA ARG A 42 -4.74 -3.33 -7.75
C ARG A 42 -3.85 -4.30 -8.52
N ARG A 43 -3.98 -5.60 -8.23
CA ARG A 43 -3.28 -6.69 -8.92
C ARG A 43 -4.27 -7.66 -9.53
N GLU A 44 -3.81 -8.43 -10.52
CA GLU A 44 -4.54 -9.59 -11.03
C GLU A 44 -4.72 -10.63 -9.93
N ILE A 45 -5.77 -11.45 -10.08
CA ILE A 45 -6.08 -12.57 -9.18
C ILE A 45 -5.30 -13.79 -9.64
#